data_AF-A0A7W1FDE4-F1
#
_entry.id   AF-A0A7W1FDE4-F1
#
_cell.length_a   1.000
_cell.length_b   1.000
_cell.length_c   1.000
_cell.angle_alpha   90.00
_cell.angle_beta   90.00
_cell.angle_gamma   90.00
#
_symmetry.space_group_name_H-M   'P 1'
#
loop_
_entity.id
_entity.type
_entity.pdbx_description
1 polymer ?
#
loop_
_entity_poly.entity_id
_entity_poly.type
_entity_poly.pdbx_seq_one_letter_code
_entity_poly.pdbx_strand_id
1 'polypeptide(L)' 'YFNAKNVLVYHGAIDNSRNGENITDNFLRDALDTSLSGKTIAKTSANAFGCTIKRVAKN' A
#
# COMPACT_ATOMS: atom_id res chain seq x y z
N TYR A 1 1.93 -4.82 2.57
CA TYR A 1 2.60 -4.93 3.88
C TYR A 1 2.24 -6.25 4.51
N PHE A 2 3.27 -7.03 4.85
CA PHE A 2 3.15 -8.25 5.63
C PHE A 2 3.52 -7.93 7.08
N ASN A 3 2.71 -8.38 8.04
CA ASN A 3 3.00 -8.18 9.46
C ASN A 3 4.07 -9.18 9.96
N ALA A 4 4.45 -9.09 11.25
CA ALA A 4 5.44 -9.97 11.88
C ALA A 4 5.08 -11.48 11.87
N LYS A 5 3.81 -11.82 11.61
CA LYS A 5 3.33 -13.21 11.46
C LYS A 5 3.31 -13.66 10.00
N ASN A 6 3.93 -12.89 9.10
CA ASN A 6 3.95 -13.11 7.66
C ASN A 6 2.55 -13.15 7.01
N VAL A 7 1.60 -12.40 7.57
CA VAL A 7 0.24 -12.25 7.01
C VAL A 7 0.18 -10.97 6.19
N LEU A 8 -0.34 -11.04 4.96
CA LEU A 8 -0.62 -9.87 4.13
C LEU A 8 -1.80 -9.10 4.72
N VAL A 9 -1.53 -7.94 5.32
CA VAL A 9 -2.55 -7.13 6.00
C VAL A 9 -2.89 -5.84 5.25
N TYR A 10 -2.09 -5.47 4.25
CA TYR A 10 -2.39 -4.36 3.34
C TYR A 10 -1.80 -4.60 1.95
N HIS A 11 -2.54 -4.31 0.89
CA HIS A 11 -2.05 -4.34 -0.49
C HIS A 11 -2.69 -3.23 -1.33
N GLY A 12 -1.88 -2.33 -1.89
CA GLY A 12 -2.40 -1.22 -2.67
C GLY A 12 -1.39 -0.12 -2.94
N ALA A 13 -1.92 1.07 -3.24
CA ALA A 13 -1.15 2.30 -3.38
C ALA A 13 -0.39 2.67 -2.09
N ILE A 14 0.66 3.48 -2.22
CA ILE A 14 1.41 4.00 -1.08
C ILE A 14 0.62 5.12 -0.40
N ASP A 15 0.15 6.05 -1.21
CA ASP A 15 -0.63 7.25 -0.87
C ASP A 15 -1.63 7.55 -2.01
N ASN A 16 -2.28 8.71 -2.00
CA ASN A 16 -3.23 9.12 -3.05
C ASN A 16 -2.67 10.02 -4.15
N SER A 17 -1.36 10.27 -4.21
CA SER A 17 -0.74 11.20 -5.16
C SER A 17 0.20 10.51 -6.14
N ARG A 18 -0.02 10.71 -7.44
CA ARG A 18 0.84 10.13 -8.49
C ARG A 18 2.22 10.76 -8.58
N ASN A 19 2.34 12.04 -8.24
CA ASN A 19 3.58 12.81 -8.35
C ASN A 19 4.14 13.22 -6.96
N GLY A 20 3.41 12.93 -5.88
CA GLY A 20 3.83 13.23 -4.51
C GLY A 20 3.59 14.66 -4.05
N GLU A 21 3.05 15.54 -4.91
CA GLU A 21 2.90 16.97 -4.58
C GLU A 21 1.67 17.27 -3.72
N ASN A 22 0.64 16.42 -3.79
CA ASN A 22 -0.67 16.66 -3.14
C ASN A 22 -1.14 15.43 -2.37
N ILE A 23 -0.29 14.93 -1.47
CA ILE A 23 -0.63 13.79 -0.61
C ILE A 23 -1.59 14.26 0.49
N THR A 24 -2.79 13.69 0.51
CA THR A 24 -3.77 13.91 1.60
C THR A 24 -4.12 12.63 2.34
N ASP A 25 -3.89 11.46 1.73
CA ASP A 25 -4.10 10.15 2.35
C ASP A 25 -2.81 9.31 2.26
N ASN A 26 -2.34 8.76 3.38
CA ASN A 26 -1.09 8.01 3.46
C ASN A 26 -1.35 6.51 3.70
N PHE A 27 -2.02 5.84 2.75
CA PHE A 27 -2.60 4.51 2.95
C PHE A 27 -1.65 3.45 3.55
N LEU A 28 -0.43 3.31 3.02
CA LEU A 28 0.53 2.31 3.51
C LEU A 28 1.04 2.68 4.92
N ARG A 29 1.29 3.97 5.17
CA ARG A 29 1.75 4.46 6.47
C ARG A 29 0.69 4.23 7.54
N ASP A 30 -0.56 4.59 7.25
CA ASP A 30 -1.68 4.42 8.17
C ASP A 30 -1.88 2.93 8.51
N ALA A 31 -1.76 2.04 7.52
CA ALA A 31 -1.83 0.60 7.72
C ALA A 31 -0.69 0.07 8.61
N LEU A 32 0.54 0.55 8.40
CA LEU A 32 1.70 0.20 9.22
C LEU A 32 1.53 0.68 10.67
N ASP A 33 1.24 1.97 10.87
CA ASP A 33 1.09 2.59 12.21
C ASP A 33 -0.07 1.94 12.98
N THR A 34 -1.19 1.69 12.32
CA THR A 34 -2.33 0.97 12.92
C THR A 34 -1.93 -0.44 13.35
N SER A 35 -1.22 -1.17 12.50
CA SER A 35 -0.72 -2.52 12.83
C SER A 35 0.26 -2.51 14.00
N LEU A 36 1.18 -1.54 14.06
CA LEU A 36 2.15 -1.41 15.16
C LEU A 36 1.49 -1.01 16.47
N SER A 37 0.38 -0.27 16.42
CA SER A 37 -0.43 0.05 17.59
C SER A 37 -1.29 -1.12 18.11
N GLY A 38 -1.19 -2.30 17.49
CA GLY A 38 -1.98 -3.48 17.85
C GLY A 38 -3.46 -3.41 17.45
N LYS A 39 -3.83 -2.43 16.61
CA LYS A 39 -5.20 -2.24 16.14
C LYS A 39 -5.43 -2.94 14.80
N THR A 40 -6.70 -3.21 14.51
CA THR A 40 -7.13 -3.72 13.19
C THR A 40 -7.04 -2.63 12.14
N ILE A 41 -6.40 -2.94 11.00
CA ILE A 41 -6.32 -2.04 9.85
C ILE A 41 -7.69 -1.94 9.18
N ALA A 42 -8.26 -0.74 9.11
CA ALA A 42 -9.59 -0.52 8.53
C ALA A 42 -9.60 -0.55 6.99
N LYS A 43 -8.59 0.06 6.36
CA LYS A 43 -8.41 0.07 4.90
C LYS A 43 -7.29 -0.90 4.53
N THR A 44 -7.63 -2.09 4.07
CA THR A 44 -6.67 -3.14 3.69
C THR A 44 -6.21 -3.07 2.23
N SER A 45 -6.84 -2.20 1.43
CA SER A 45 -6.46 -2.00 0.03
C SER A 45 -6.73 -0.60 -0.48
N ALA A 46 -5.96 -0.19 -1.48
CA ALA A 46 -6.23 0.96 -2.34
C ALA A 46 -5.80 0.61 -3.77
N ASN A 47 -6.46 1.18 -4.78
CA ASN A 47 -6.07 0.93 -6.17
C ASN A 47 -4.65 1.42 -6.42
N ALA A 48 -3.72 0.49 -6.63
CA ALA A 48 -2.35 0.81 -6.96
C ALA A 48 -2.29 1.57 -8.30
N PHE A 49 -1.45 2.59 -8.36
CA PHE A 49 -1.17 3.37 -9.55
C PHE A 49 0.34 3.48 -9.75
N GLY A 50 0.74 3.76 -10.99
CA GLY A 50 2.13 3.92 -11.39
C GLY A 50 2.39 3.34 -12.77
N CYS A 51 3.65 3.28 -13.15
CA CYS A 51 4.06 2.53 -14.33
C CYS A 51 3.74 1.04 -14.12
N THR A 52 3.31 0.38 -15.18
CA THR A 52 3.19 -1.08 -15.18
C THR A 52 4.56 -1.73 -15.04
N ILE A 53 4.59 -2.95 -14.48
CA ILE A 53 5.79 -3.78 -14.46
C ILE A 53 6.23 -4.04 -15.91
N LYS A 54 7.49 -3.73 -16.21
CA LYS A 54 8.09 -4.03 -17.51
C LYS A 54 8.41 -5.53 -17.57
N ARG A 55 7.54 -6.28 -18.26
CA ARG A 55 7.69 -7.72 -18.46
C ARG A 55 8.45 -7.99 -19.75
N VAL A 56 9.16 -9.12 -19.80
CA VAL A 56 9.71 -9.65 -21.06
C VAL A 56 8.57 -9.85 -22.07
N ALA A 57 8.87 -9.64 -23.35
CA ALA A 57 7.89 -9.91 -24.40
C ALA A 57 7.50 -11.39 -24.35
N LYS A 58 6.22 -11.70 -24.58
CA LYS A 58 5.83 -13.08 -24.85
C LYS A 58 6.24 -13.38 -26.28
N ASN A 59 7.06 -14.43 -26.44
CA ASN A 59 7.30 -15.07 -27.73
C ASN A 59 6.02 -15.74 -28.24
#